data_AF-A0A2V9QX73-F1
#
_entry.id   AF-A0A2V9QX73-F1
#
_cell.length_a   1.000
_cell.length_b   1.000
_cell.length_c   1.000
_cell.angle_alpha   90.00
_cell.angle_beta   90.00
_cell.angle_gamma   90.00
#
_symmetry.space_group_name_H-M   'P 1'
#
loop_
_entity.id
_entity.type
_entity.pdbx_description
1 polymer ?
#
loop_
_entity_poly.entity_id
_entity_poly.type
_entity_poly.pdbx_seq_one_letter_code
_entity_poly.pdbx_strand_id
1 'polypeptide(L)' 'MQIEAHLDAETIGRLEEQSELLLRMYQAEFAKDPTSLATESSRSNMIALRHSINQIYGAAAGLDIANAMGFPTDAGA' A
#
# COMPACT_ATOMS: atom_id res chain seq x y z
N MET A 1 14.11 15.96 -9.50
CA MET A 1 13.02 16.32 -10.42
C MET A 1 11.90 15.33 -10.16
N GLN A 2 10.92 15.65 -9.32
CA GLN A 2 9.75 14.79 -9.16
C GLN A 2 8.81 15.13 -10.31
N ILE A 3 8.74 14.24 -11.30
CA ILE A 3 7.69 14.29 -12.29
C ILE A 3 6.50 13.64 -11.59
N GLU A 4 5.54 14.46 -11.13
CA GLU A 4 4.23 13.94 -10.74
C GLU A 4 3.59 13.39 -12.01
N ALA A 5 3.53 12.07 -12.09
CA ALA A 5 2.86 11.42 -13.20
C ALA A 5 1.36 11.65 -13.03
N HIS A 6 0.72 12.26 -14.01
CA HIS A 6 -0.73 12.25 -14.08
C HIS A 6 -1.17 10.79 -14.28
N LEU A 7 -1.70 10.19 -13.21
CA LEU A 7 -2.30 8.86 -13.26
C LEU A 7 -3.61 8.93 -14.04
N ASP A 8 -3.76 8.08 -15.05
CA ASP A 8 -5.06 7.85 -15.66
C ASP A 8 -5.96 7.03 -14.73
N ALA A 9 -7.27 7.11 -14.98
CA ALA A 9 -8.29 6.45 -14.15
C ALA A 9 -8.13 4.92 -14.14
N GLU A 10 -7.63 4.33 -15.23
CA GLU A 10 -7.37 2.89 -15.32
C GLU A 10 -6.24 2.48 -14.38
N THR A 11 -5.15 3.24 -14.36
CA THR A 11 -4.01 3.01 -13.47
C THR A 11 -4.44 3.18 -12.01
N ILE A 12 -5.23 4.20 -11.70
CA ILE A 12 -5.77 4.38 -10.33
C ILE A 12 -6.59 3.16 -9.92
N GLY A 13 -7.55 2.72 -10.75
CA GLY A 13 -8.38 1.56 -10.44
C GLY A 13 -7.56 0.28 -10.21
N ARG A 14 -6.52 0.04 -11.03
CA ARG A 14 -5.63 -1.11 -10.84
C ARG A 14 -4.82 -1.03 -9.55
N LEU A 15 -4.35 0.15 -9.16
CA LEU A 15 -3.64 0.36 -7.90
C LEU A 15 -4.56 0.14 -6.71
N GLU A 16 -5.81 0.63 -6.78
CA GLU A 16 -6.83 0.40 -5.76
C GLU A 16 -7.14 -1.11 -5.58
N GLU A 17 -7.34 -1.85 -6.68
CA GLU A 17 -7.56 -3.30 -6.65
C GLU A 17 -6.37 -4.06 -6.03
N GLN A 18 -5.14 -3.69 -6.39
CA GLN A 18 -3.93 -4.29 -5.81
C GLN A 18 -3.81 -4.00 -4.32
N SER A 19 -4.06 -2.76 -3.92
CA SER A 19 -4.07 -2.34 -2.52
C SER A 19 -5.12 -3.08 -1.70
N GLU A 20 -6.34 -3.22 -2.23
CA GLU A 20 -7.41 -3.94 -1.56
C GLU A 20 -7.07 -5.43 -1.39
N LEU A 21 -6.52 -6.07 -2.42
CA LEU A 21 -6.10 -7.46 -2.35
C LEU A 21 -5.04 -7.69 -1.25
N LEU A 22 -3.99 -6.86 -1.22
CA LEU A 22 -2.95 -6.97 -0.21
C LEU A 22 -3.48 -6.70 1.20
N LEU A 23 -4.39 -5.74 1.36
CA LEU A 23 -5.05 -5.46 2.63
C LEU A 23 -5.85 -6.67 3.13
N ARG A 24 -6.65 -7.28 2.26
CA ARG A 24 -7.43 -8.49 2.60
C ARG A 24 -6.53 -9.66 2.97
N MET A 25 -5.40 -9.84 2.27
CA MET A 25 -4.40 -10.86 2.62
C MET A 25 -3.80 -10.61 4.00
N TYR A 26 -3.36 -9.38 4.28
CA TYR A 26 -2.83 -9.01 5.59
C TYR A 26 -3.86 -9.24 6.70
N GLN A 27 -5.10 -8.77 6.52
CA GLN A 27 -6.17 -8.98 7.49
C GLN A 27 -6.46 -10.47 7.72
N ALA A 28 -6.45 -11.28 6.67
CA ALA A 28 -6.66 -12.72 6.77
C ALA A 28 -5.53 -13.43 7.53
N GLU A 29 -4.26 -13.09 7.27
CA GLU A 29 -3.12 -13.66 7.99
C GLU A 29 -3.07 -13.16 9.45
N PHE A 30 -3.31 -11.87 9.66
CA PHE A 30 -3.36 -11.26 10.98
C PHE A 30 -4.45 -11.87 11.87
N ALA A 31 -5.63 -12.16 11.30
CA ALA A 31 -6.72 -12.80 12.02
C ALA A 31 -6.40 -14.27 12.42
N LYS A 32 -5.52 -14.95 11.69
CA LYS A 32 -5.06 -16.31 12.02
C LYS A 32 -4.01 -16.28 13.13
N ASP A 33 -2.94 -15.51 12.92
CA ASP A 33 -1.84 -15.36 13.88
C ASP A 33 -1.09 -14.04 13.63
N PRO A 34 -1.27 -13.03 14.50
CA PRO A 34 -0.57 -11.74 14.40
C PRO A 34 0.95 -11.83 14.46
N THR A 35 1.51 -12.90 15.02
CA THR A 35 2.95 -13.09 15.25
C THR A 35 3.62 -13.96 14.20
N SER A 36 2.85 -14.48 13.24
CA SER A 36 3.38 -15.37 12.20
C SER A 36 4.22 -14.63 11.16
N LEU A 37 5.14 -15.37 10.56
CA LEU A 37 5.92 -14.88 9.40
C LEU A 37 5.02 -14.52 8.20
N ALA A 38 3.84 -15.15 8.07
CA ALA A 38 2.88 -14.82 7.01
C ALA A 38 2.25 -13.44 7.21
N THR A 39 1.94 -13.08 8.46
CA THR A 39 1.47 -11.73 8.82
C THR A 39 2.55 -10.69 8.60
N GLU A 40 3.80 -10.97 8.98
CA GLU A 40 4.93 -10.06 8.73
C GLU A 40 5.19 -9.87 7.23
N SER A 41 5.15 -10.96 6.46
CA SER A 41 5.34 -10.94 5.00
C SER A 41 4.24 -10.15 4.30
N SER A 42 2.97 -10.38 4.65
CA SER A 42 1.84 -9.64 4.06
C SER A 42 1.87 -8.14 4.41
N ARG A 43 2.24 -7.78 5.65
CA ARG A 43 2.49 -6.37 6.03
C ARG A 43 3.61 -5.75 5.19
N SER A 44 4.70 -6.47 4.99
CA SER A 44 5.84 -6.01 4.19
C SER A 44 5.48 -5.78 2.73
N ASN A 45 4.62 -6.63 2.14
CA ASN A 45 4.12 -6.45 0.78
C ASN A 45 3.33 -5.15 0.61
N MET A 46 2.47 -4.83 1.57
CA MET A 46 1.73 -3.57 1.54
C MET A 46 2.65 -2.34 1.64
N ILE A 47 3.69 -2.40 2.48
CA ILE A 47 4.71 -1.34 2.58
C ILE A 47 5.50 -1.21 1.27
N ALA A 48 5.88 -2.33 0.66
CA ALA A 48 6.59 -2.36 -0.61
C ALA A 48 5.75 -1.74 -1.74
N LEU A 49 4.45 -2.05 -1.82
CA LEU A 49 3.55 -1.45 -2.81
C LEU A 49 3.52 0.08 -2.69
N ARG A 50 3.34 0.60 -1.47
CA ARG A 50 3.38 2.06 -1.22
C ARG A 50 4.69 2.68 -1.69
N HIS A 51 5.83 2.05 -1.38
CA HIS A 51 7.14 2.53 -1.83
C HIS A 51 7.31 2.49 -3.34
N SER A 52 6.79 1.46 -4.02
CA SER A 52 6.82 1.36 -5.47
C SER A 52 5.97 2.45 -6.13
N ILE A 53 4.77 2.71 -5.62
CA ILE A 53 3.89 3.78 -6.12
C ILE A 53 4.55 5.15 -5.93
N ASN A 54 5.12 5.41 -4.74
CA ASN A 54 5.86 6.64 -4.47
C ASN A 54 7.03 6.87 -5.42
N GLN A 55 7.76 5.79 -5.77
CA GLN A 55 8.92 5.87 -6.67
C GLN A 55 8.52 6.10 -8.13
N ILE A 56 7.43 5.47 -8.59
CA ILE A 56 7.01 5.49 -9.99
C ILE A 56 6.17 6.74 -10.30
N TYR A 57 5.25 7.10 -9.41
CA TYR A 57 4.22 8.10 -9.67
C TYR A 57 4.37 9.38 -8.84
N GLY A 58 5.28 9.35 -7.85
CA GLY A 58 5.53 10.47 -6.94
C GLY A 58 4.81 10.32 -5.60
N ALA A 59 5.19 11.19 -4.65
CA ALA A 59 4.79 11.09 -3.25
C ALA A 59 3.28 11.29 -3.02
N ALA A 60 2.61 12.09 -3.84
CA ALA A 60 1.17 12.32 -3.75
C ALA A 60 0.39 11.03 -3.99
N ALA A 61 0.71 10.30 -5.07
CA ALA A 61 0.05 9.05 -5.41
C ALA A 61 0.20 7.96 -4.34
N GLY A 62 1.39 7.82 -3.73
CA GLY A 62 1.55 6.83 -2.66
C GLY A 62 0.99 7.28 -1.32
N LEU A 63 0.65 8.56 -1.12
CA LEU A 63 -0.14 9.02 0.03
C LEU A 63 -1.62 8.67 -0.14
N ASP A 64 -2.20 8.89 -1.32
CA ASP A 64 -3.60 8.54 -1.62
C ASP A 64 -3.86 7.05 -1.42
N ILE A 65 -2.93 6.23 -1.91
CA ILE A 65 -3.01 4.77 -1.75
C ILE A 65 -2.76 4.33 -0.29
N ALA A 66 -1.88 5.01 0.45
CA ALA A 66 -1.71 4.74 1.88
C ALA A 66 -2.98 5.02 2.69
N ASN A 67 -3.69 6.10 2.36
CA ASN A 67 -4.98 6.44 2.95
C ASN A 67 -6.03 5.37 2.62
N ALA A 68 -6.10 4.92 1.37
CA ALA A 68 -7.01 3.84 0.95
C ALA A 68 -6.73 2.52 1.68
N MET A 69 -5.46 2.21 1.97
CA MET A 69 -5.05 1.01 2.71
C MET A 69 -5.23 1.13 4.23
N GLY A 70 -5.63 2.28 4.76
CA GLY A 70 -5.79 2.50 6.20
C GLY A 70 -4.47 2.38 6.98
N PHE A 71 -3.33 2.60 6.33
CA PHE A 71 -2.05 2.57 7.01
C PHE A 71 -1.97 3.71 8.02
N PRO A 72 -1.47 3.46 9.25
CA PRO A 72 -0.96 4.56 10.05
C PRO A 72 0.19 5.19 9.26
N THR A 73 0.00 6.44 8.83
CA THR A 73 1.12 7.28 8.46
C THR A 73 2.02 7.35 9.69
N ASP A 74 3.28 6.93 9.58
CA ASP A 74 4.29 7.08 10.64
C ASP A 74 4.42 8.58 11.01
N ALA A 75 3.55 9.04 11.88
CA ALA A 75 3.55 10.36 12.52
C ALA A 75 3.66 10.17 14.04
N GLY A 76 4.41 9.15 14.46
CA GLY A 76 4.63 8.80 15.85
C GLY A 76 5.91 7.99 16.03
N ALA A 77 7.05 8.67 15.90
CA ALA A 77 8.31 8.29 16.51
C ALA A 77 8.78 9.47 17.38
#